data_AF-A0A383DFN9-F1
#
_entry.id   AF-A0A383DFN9-F1
#
_cell.length_a   1.000
_cell.length_b   1.000
_cell.length_c   1.000
_cell.angle_alpha   90.00
_cell.angle_beta   90.00
_cell.angle_gamma   90.00
#
_symmetry.space_group_name_H-M   'P 1'
#
loop_
_entity.id
_entity.type
_entity.pdbx_description
1 polymer ?
#
loop_
_entity_poly.entity_id
_entity_poly.type
_entity_poly.pdbx_seq_one_letter_code
_entity_poly.pdbx_strand_id
1 'polypeptide(L)' 'MYYVMGGDNEPHGPVDADTVFQWITQGRANGQTKARNEDSNEWRPLSEFNEFASRVS' A
#
# COMPACT_ATOMS: atom_id res chain seq x y z
N MET A 1 -5.55 -8.79 -3.52
CA MET A 1 -4.33 -8.19 -4.09
C MET A 1 -4.45 -6.68 -4.04
N TYR A 2 -3.34 -5.95 -3.98
CA TYR A 2 -3.30 -4.51 -3.79
C TYR A 2 -2.46 -3.85 -4.88
N TYR A 3 -2.86 -2.65 -5.26
CA TYR A 3 -2.03 -1.73 -6.00
C TYR A 3 -1.57 -0.63 -5.05
N VAL A 4 -0.29 -0.30 -5.06
CA VAL A 4 0.28 0.77 -4.23
C VAL A 4 0.88 1.82 -5.15
N MET A 5 0.61 3.09 -4.88
CA MET A 5 1.16 4.21 -5.62
C MET A 5 2.53 4.56 -5.03
N GLY A 6 3.59 4.28 -5.78
CA GLY A 6 4.96 4.59 -5.37
C GLY A 6 5.22 6.10 -5.28
N GLY A 7 6.36 6.48 -4.70
CA GLY A 7 6.82 7.88 -4.67
C GLY A 7 6.95 8.50 -6.08
N ASP A 8 7.17 7.66 -7.08
CA ASP A 8 7.25 8.02 -8.50
C ASP A 8 5.87 8.24 -9.16
N ASN A 9 4.77 8.26 -8.41
CA ASN A 9 3.37 8.35 -8.89
C ASN A 9 2.92 7.17 -9.77
N GLU A 10 3.71 6.10 -9.84
CA GLU A 10 3.35 4.90 -10.58
C GLU A 10 2.62 3.87 -9.70
N PRO A 11 1.54 3.24 -10.22
CA PRO A 11 0.87 2.15 -9.54
C PRO A 11 1.68 0.85 -9.67
N HIS A 12 2.13 0.31 -8.55
CA HIS A 12 2.75 -1.01 -8.46
C HIS A 12 1.73 -2.04 -7.99
N GLY A 13 1.44 -3.03 -8.84
CA GLY A 13 0.47 -4.10 -8.53
C GLY A 13 0.05 -4.91 -9.76
N PRO A 14 -0.82 -5.92 -9.58
CA PRO A 14 -1.37 -6.35 -8.30
C PRO A 14 -0.33 -7.15 -7.49
N VAL A 15 -0.16 -6.80 -6.21
CA VAL A 15 0.73 -7.50 -5.27
C VAL A 15 -0.03 -7.98 -4.05
N ASP A 16 0.49 -8.97 -3.33
CA ASP A 16 -0.16 -9.45 -2.11
C ASP A 16 0.14 -8.56 -0.89
N ALA A 17 -0.65 -8.68 0.18
CA ALA A 17 -0.45 -7.89 1.39
C ALA A 17 0.96 -8.06 1.96
N ASP A 18 1.55 -9.26 1.84
CA ASP A 18 2.93 -9.54 2.24
C ASP A 18 3.95 -8.69 1.47
N THR A 19 3.74 -8.49 0.18
CA THR A 19 4.62 -7.62 -0.63
C THR A 19 4.47 -6.15 -0.24
N VAL A 20 3.25 -5.71 0.07
CA VAL A 20 3.02 -4.36 0.61
C VAL A 20 3.74 -4.19 1.96
N PHE A 21 3.71 -5.21 2.83
CA PHE A 21 4.47 -5.20 4.07
C PHE A 21 5.98 -5.12 3.84
N GLN A 22 6.51 -5.88 2.87
CA GLN A 22 7.92 -5.78 2.48
C GLN A 22 8.28 -4.35 2.06
N TRP A 23 7.42 -3.67 1.30
CA TRP A 23 7.65 -2.27 0.92
C TRP A 23 7.61 -1.31 2.10
N ILE A 24 6.72 -1.53 3.06
CA ILE A 24 6.68 -0.75 4.31
C ILE A 24 7.99 -0.95 5.10
N THR A 25 8.45 -2.19 5.26
CA THR A 25 9.71 -2.51 5.95
C THR A 25 10.94 -1.96 5.22
N GLN A 26 10.91 -1.92 3.89
CA GLN A 26 11.97 -1.33 3.07
C GLN A 26 11.93 0.21 3.03
N GLY A 27 10.91 0.84 3.63
CA GLY A 27 10.72 2.30 3.58
C GLY A 27 10.26 2.84 2.22
N ARG A 28 9.84 1.95 1.30
CA ARG A 28 9.28 2.32 0.00
C ARG A 28 7.82 2.75 0.09
N ALA A 29 7.10 2.25 1.10
CA ALA A 29 5.72 2.59 1.39
C ALA A 29 5.57 3.01 2.87
N ASN A 30 4.61 3.88 3.15
CA ASN A 30 4.32 4.39 4.48
C ASN A 30 2.81 4.67 4.63
N GLY A 31 2.39 5.18 5.79
CA GLY A 31 0.96 5.40 6.07
C GLY A 31 0.28 6.39 5.12
N GLN A 32 1.03 7.27 4.45
CA GLN A 32 0.50 8.23 3.48
C GLN A 32 0.50 7.68 2.04
N THR A 33 1.22 6.59 1.79
CA THR A 33 1.25 5.95 0.48
C THR A 33 -0.14 5.44 0.12
N LYS A 34 -0.66 5.84 -1.03
CA LYS A 34 -1.98 5.40 -1.47
C LYS A 34 -1.92 3.97 -1.96
N ALA A 35 -2.89 3.16 -1.53
CA ALA A 35 -3.12 1.81 -2.00
C ALA A 35 -4.60 1.64 -2.37
N ARG A 36 -4.88 0.72 -3.27
CA ARG A 36 -6.25 0.28 -3.59
C ARG A 36 -6.28 -1.25 -3.63
N ASN A 37 -7.42 -1.83 -3.26
CA ASN A 37 -7.63 -3.26 -3.45
C ASN A 37 -7.89 -3.56 -4.93
N GLU A 38 -7.61 -4.76 -5.42
CA GLU A 38 -7.94 -5.14 -6.79
C GLU A 38 -9.45 -5.01 -7.07
N ASP A 39 -10.27 -5.41 -6.09
CA ASP A 39 -11.73 -5.31 -6.14
C ASP A 39 -12.26 -3.87 -5.97
N SER A 40 -11.39 -2.92 -5.61
CA SER A 40 -11.77 -1.54 -5.29
C SER A 40 -11.00 -0.54 -6.13
N ASN A 41 -11.70 0.30 -6.88
CA ASN A 41 -11.04 1.32 -7.70
C ASN A 41 -10.63 2.59 -6.90
N GLU A 42 -10.76 2.54 -5.58
CA GLU A 42 -10.56 3.68 -4.69
C GLU A 42 -9.17 3.64 -4.05
N TRP A 43 -8.40 4.70 -4.26
CA TRP A 43 -7.08 4.88 -3.68
C TRP A 43 -7.19 5.50 -2.29
N ARG A 44 -6.82 4.73 -1.27
CA ARG A 44 -6.78 5.16 0.13
C ARG A 44 -5.36 5.04 0.69
N PRO A 45 -4.91 5.93 1.57
CA PRO A 45 -3.64 5.76 2.29
C PRO A 45 -3.55 4.39 2.98
N LEU A 46 -2.35 3.80 3.05
CA LEU A 46 -2.10 2.55 3.76
C LEU A 46 -2.53 2.62 5.25
N SER A 47 -2.52 3.80 5.85
CA SER A 47 -3.03 3.99 7.22
C SER A 47 -4.54 3.74 7.40
N GLU A 48 -5.34 3.82 6.34
CA GLU A 48 -6.78 3.52 6.40
C GLU A 48 -7.08 2.01 6.35
N PHE A 49 -6.12 1.20 5.92
CA PHE A 49 -6.26 -0.25 5.91
C PHE A 49 -5.81 -0.80 7.26
N ASN A 50 -6.72 -1.43 8.01
CA ASN A 50 -6.42 -1.96 9.34
C ASN A 50 -5.26 -2.99 9.32
N GLU A 51 -5.11 -3.75 8.23
CA GLU A 51 -3.99 -4.68 8.06
C GLU A 51 -2.63 -3.97 7.98
N PHE A 52 -2.56 -2.76 7.41
CA PHE A 52 -1.32 -1.99 7.25
C PHE A 52 -1.13 -0.93 8.34
N ALA A 53 -2.20 -0.44 8.97
CA ALA A 53 -2.21 0.57 10.02
C ALA A 53 -1.32 0.21 11.23
N SER A 54 -1.19 -1.07 11.54
CA SER A 54 -0.33 -1.57 12.63
C SER A 54 1.18 -1.59 12.28
N ARG A 55 1.53 -1.37 11.02
CA ARG A 55 2.90 -1.46 10.48
C ARG A 55 3.41 -0.11 9.96
N VAL A 56 2.52 0.77 9.52
CA VAL A 56 2.83 2.15 9.18
C VAL A 56 2.78 2.97 10.47
N SER A 57 3.97 3.34 10.97
CA SER A 57 4.15 4.10 12.23
C SER A 57 4.14 5.61 11.97
#